data_AF-A0A380FKD1-F1
#
_entry.id   AF-A0A380FKD1-F1
#
_cell.length_a   1.000
_cell.length_b   1.000
_cell.length_c   1.000
_cell.angle_alpha   90.00
_cell.angle_beta   90.00
_cell.angle_gamma   90.00
#
_symmetry.space_group_name_H-M   'P 1'
#
loop_
_entity.id
_entity.type
_entity.pdbx_description
1 polymer ?
#
loop_
_entity_poly.entity_id
_entity_poly.type
_entity_poly.pdbx_seq_one_letter_code
_entity_poly.pdbx_strand_id
1 'polypeptide(L)'
;MPLRSGEELFGLLNVATPHTSHYSEEDLELLESVAFQIGSAIKRILLTDQEKEAARVSERNRLARDLHDSVNQMLFSVKLTAHAANEMSQESVSKQAFKVIEETSQQAVNEMRALIWQLKPVGLEHGLINALKNYSDILQIDLQVHVDGLINLPNMIEENLYRIIQEAINNTQKHSKSNIVELILNQQGDYIVVTVKDNGCGFDVQSTNIYQSHGISNMRQRAKVIDGKLKYYF
;
A
#
# COMPACT_ATOMS: atom_id res chain seq x y z
N MET A 1 14.35 -32.66 -12.88
CA MET A 1 13.39 -31.95 -13.75
C MET A 1 13.10 -30.56 -13.20
N PRO A 2 13.17 -29.49 -14.01
CA PRO A 2 12.84 -28.14 -13.58
C PRO A 2 11.33 -28.01 -13.31
N LEU A 3 10.98 -27.52 -12.12
CA LEU A 3 9.62 -27.12 -11.77
C LEU A 3 9.38 -25.73 -12.37
N ARG A 4 8.75 -25.65 -13.54
CA ARG A 4 8.53 -24.39 -14.26
C ARG A 4 7.06 -24.21 -14.67
N SER A 5 6.64 -22.97 -14.82
CA SER A 5 5.36 -22.58 -15.45
C SER A 5 5.64 -21.44 -16.42
N GLY A 6 5.50 -21.69 -17.71
CA GLY A 6 5.99 -20.77 -18.74
C GLY A 6 7.51 -20.58 -18.63
N GLU A 7 7.95 -19.32 -18.54
CA GLU A 7 9.36 -18.94 -18.38
C GLU A 7 9.82 -18.92 -16.91
N GLU A 8 8.92 -18.99 -15.94
CA GLU A 8 9.27 -18.93 -14.52
C GLU A 8 9.70 -20.30 -13.97
N LEU A 9 10.86 -20.32 -13.32
CA LEU A 9 11.42 -21.48 -12.62
C LEU A 9 11.18 -21.37 -11.11
N PHE A 10 10.54 -22.38 -10.53
CA PHE A 10 10.23 -22.47 -9.10
C PHE A 10 11.19 -23.39 -8.33
N GLY A 11 11.92 -24.27 -9.03
CA GLY A 11 12.88 -25.17 -8.41
C GLY A 11 13.22 -26.38 -9.25
N LEU A 12 13.79 -27.40 -8.61
CA LEU A 12 14.19 -28.65 -9.25
C LEU A 12 13.59 -29.84 -8.51
N LEU A 13 12.88 -30.70 -9.25
CA LEU A 13 12.48 -32.02 -8.81
C LEU A 13 13.62 -33.00 -9.09
N ASN A 14 14.25 -33.49 -8.02
CA ASN A 14 15.24 -34.55 -8.10
C ASN A 14 14.55 -35.91 -7.91
N VAL A 15 14.77 -36.84 -8.83
CA VAL A 15 14.17 -38.18 -8.78
C VAL A 15 15.30 -39.20 -8.80
N ALA A 16 15.30 -40.08 -7.79
CA ALA A 16 16.28 -41.13 -7.63
C ALA A 16 15.58 -42.44 -7.27
N THR A 17 15.94 -43.51 -7.98
CA THR A 17 15.50 -44.87 -7.70
C THR A 17 16.72 -45.76 -7.42
N PRO A 18 16.65 -46.69 -6.45
CA PRO A 18 17.77 -47.58 -6.14
C PRO A 18 18.22 -48.37 -7.36
N HIS A 19 19.54 -48.46 -7.56
CA HIS A 19 20.18 -49.23 -8.64
C HIS A 19 19.86 -48.75 -10.07
N THR A 20 19.31 -47.55 -10.24
CA THR A 20 19.08 -46.94 -11.56
C THR A 20 20.24 -46.04 -11.93
N SER A 21 20.89 -46.30 -13.07
CA SER A 21 21.99 -45.48 -13.59
C SER A 21 21.55 -44.52 -14.71
N HIS A 22 20.47 -44.85 -15.44
CA HIS A 22 19.91 -44.06 -16.53
C HIS A 22 18.38 -44.20 -16.51
N TYR A 23 17.68 -43.12 -16.89
CA TYR A 23 16.23 -43.13 -17.13
C TYR A 23 15.96 -43.25 -18.62
N SER A 24 14.87 -43.93 -19.01
CA SER A 24 14.44 -44.01 -20.41
C SER A 24 13.85 -42.66 -20.88
N GLU A 25 13.71 -42.47 -22.20
CA GLU A 25 13.04 -41.28 -22.73
C GLU A 25 11.58 -41.17 -22.23
N GLU A 26 10.85 -42.30 -22.16
CA GLU A 26 9.49 -42.34 -21.62
C GLU A 26 9.44 -41.90 -20.14
N ASP A 27 10.41 -42.34 -19.33
CA ASP A 27 10.52 -41.91 -17.93
C ASP A 27 10.79 -40.40 -17.84
N LEU A 28 11.67 -39.87 -18.69
CA LEU A 28 12.01 -38.45 -18.71
C LEU A 28 10.82 -37.59 -19.15
N GLU A 29 10.07 -38.01 -20.18
CA GLU A 29 8.85 -37.34 -20.63
C GLU A 29 7.77 -37.31 -19.55
N LEU A 30 7.57 -38.44 -18.85
CA LEU A 30 6.65 -38.51 -17.72
C LEU A 30 7.08 -37.57 -16.60
N LEU A 31 8.36 -37.60 -16.23
CA LEU A 31 8.92 -36.74 -15.18
C LEU A 31 8.85 -35.26 -15.55
N GLU A 32 9.04 -34.90 -16.81
CA GLU A 32 8.86 -33.51 -17.29
C GLU A 32 7.39 -33.09 -17.20
N SER A 33 6.44 -33.94 -17.60
CA SER A 33 5.01 -33.67 -17.47
C SER A 33 4.60 -33.46 -16.01
N VAL A 34 5.07 -34.32 -15.10
CA VAL A 34 4.82 -34.17 -13.65
C VAL A 34 5.46 -32.88 -13.12
N ALA A 35 6.69 -32.58 -13.49
CA ALA A 35 7.37 -31.36 -13.06
C ALA A 35 6.67 -30.08 -13.56
N PHE A 36 6.14 -30.11 -14.79
CA PHE A 36 5.35 -29.02 -15.36
C PHE A 36 4.01 -28.83 -14.64
N GLN A 37 3.30 -29.92 -14.31
CA GLN A 37 2.07 -29.85 -13.51
C GLN A 37 2.32 -29.29 -12.11
N ILE A 38 3.39 -29.73 -11.44
CA ILE A 38 3.79 -29.21 -10.14
C ILE A 38 4.14 -27.72 -10.23
N GLY A 39 4.94 -27.31 -11.22
CA GLY A 39 5.30 -25.90 -11.44
C GLY A 39 4.06 -25.03 -11.68
N SER A 40 3.11 -25.51 -12.50
CA SER A 40 1.83 -24.83 -12.75
C SER A 40 0.97 -24.72 -11.50
N ALA A 41 0.92 -25.77 -10.67
CA ALA A 41 0.18 -25.75 -9.41
C ALA A 41 0.79 -24.77 -8.40
N ILE A 42 2.12 -24.73 -8.28
CA ILE A 42 2.84 -23.75 -7.44
C ILE A 42 2.50 -22.33 -7.89
N LYS A 43 2.61 -22.03 -9.19
CA LYS A 43 2.25 -20.70 -9.72
C LYS A 43 0.81 -20.32 -9.40
N ARG A 44 -0.13 -21.26 -9.55
CA ARG A 44 -1.55 -21.04 -9.21
C ARG A 44 -1.74 -20.72 -7.73
N ILE A 45 -1.06 -21.45 -6.83
CA ILE A 45 -1.13 -21.18 -5.38
C ILE A 45 -0.61 -19.77 -5.08
N LEU A 46 0.55 -19.41 -5.61
CA LEU A 46 1.15 -18.08 -5.41
C LEU A 46 0.25 -16.95 -5.92
N LEU A 47 -0.31 -17.09 -7.12
CA LEU A 47 -1.24 -16.09 -7.68
C LEU A 47 -2.51 -15.98 -6.85
N THR A 48 -3.08 -17.10 -6.42
CA THR A 48 -4.29 -17.11 -5.58
C THR A 48 -4.03 -16.42 -4.23
N ASP A 49 -2.84 -16.61 -3.66
CA ASP A 49 -2.46 -15.97 -2.39
C ASP A 49 -2.30 -14.45 -2.57
N GLN A 50 -1.65 -14.03 -3.66
CA GLN A 50 -1.56 -12.61 -4.03
C GLN A 50 -2.94 -11.97 -4.25
N GLU A 51 -3.85 -12.66 -4.95
CA GLU A 51 -5.22 -12.20 -5.17
C GLU A 51 -5.99 -12.07 -3.85
N LYS A 52 -5.87 -13.05 -2.95
CA LYS A 52 -6.50 -13.00 -1.62
C LYS A 52 -6.00 -11.82 -0.80
N GLU A 53 -4.71 -11.56 -0.83
CA GLU A 53 -4.12 -10.46 -0.05
C GLU A 53 -4.45 -9.09 -0.65
N ALA A 54 -4.48 -8.98 -1.98
CA ALA A 54 -5.01 -7.80 -2.65
C ALA A 54 -6.49 -7.56 -2.29
N ALA A 55 -7.31 -8.62 -2.29
CA ALA A 55 -8.72 -8.54 -1.94
C ALA A 55 -8.92 -8.13 -0.48
N ARG A 56 -8.16 -8.72 0.47
CA ARG A 56 -8.19 -8.33 1.89
C ARG A 56 -7.83 -6.87 2.09
N VAL A 57 -6.77 -6.39 1.45
CA VAL A 57 -6.34 -4.99 1.55
C VAL A 57 -7.38 -4.06 0.94
N SER A 58 -7.94 -4.42 -0.22
CA SER A 58 -9.01 -3.66 -0.87
C SER A 58 -10.25 -3.55 0.02
N GLU A 59 -10.68 -4.65 0.62
CA GLU A 59 -11.85 -4.69 1.50
C GLU A 59 -11.60 -3.90 2.79
N ARG A 60 -10.42 -4.03 3.39
CA ARG A 60 -10.00 -3.22 4.55
C ARG A 60 -10.08 -1.73 4.24
N ASN A 61 -9.59 -1.30 3.07
CA ASN A 61 -9.63 0.09 2.63
C ASN A 61 -11.05 0.57 2.29
N ARG A 62 -11.90 -0.31 1.76
CA ARG A 62 -13.32 -0.02 1.48
C ARG A 62 -14.07 0.21 2.79
N LEU A 63 -13.92 -0.69 3.76
CA LEU A 63 -14.53 -0.58 5.10
C LEU A 63 -14.09 0.69 5.82
N ALA A 64 -12.81 1.05 5.76
CA ALA A 64 -12.32 2.31 6.35
C ALA A 64 -13.01 3.55 5.75
N ARG A 65 -13.24 3.57 4.43
CA ARG A 65 -13.96 4.66 3.74
C ARG A 65 -15.45 4.68 4.08
N ASP A 66 -16.13 3.55 3.99
CA ASP A 66 -17.57 3.47 4.28
C ASP A 66 -17.86 3.91 5.73
N LEU A 67 -17.04 3.47 6.68
CA LEU A 67 -17.12 3.89 8.08
C LEU A 67 -16.81 5.38 8.24
N HIS A 68 -15.78 5.89 7.56
CA HIS A 68 -15.43 7.30 7.60
C HIS A 68 -16.57 8.18 7.08
N ASP A 69 -17.17 7.84 5.94
CA ASP A 69 -18.12 8.73 5.27
C ASP A 69 -19.51 8.63 5.91
N SER A 70 -20.02 7.43 6.17
CA SER A 70 -21.39 7.26 6.70
C SER A 70 -21.50 7.61 8.18
N VAL A 71 -20.59 7.12 9.02
CA VAL A 71 -20.72 7.24 10.48
C VAL A 71 -20.29 8.63 10.97
N ASN A 72 -19.22 9.22 10.42
CA ASN A 72 -18.83 10.58 10.82
C ASN A 72 -19.88 11.62 10.40
N GLN A 73 -20.51 11.47 9.23
CA GLN A 73 -21.58 12.37 8.81
C GLN A 73 -22.78 12.29 9.76
N MET A 74 -23.19 11.09 10.17
CA MET A 74 -24.26 10.90 11.14
C MET A 74 -23.90 11.49 12.50
N LEU A 75 -22.72 11.20 13.05
CA LEU A 75 -22.28 11.73 14.34
C LEU A 75 -22.12 13.26 14.32
N PHE A 76 -21.67 13.83 13.20
CA PHE A 76 -21.61 15.27 13.01
C PHE A 76 -23.00 15.91 12.99
N SER A 77 -23.96 15.28 12.30
CA SER A 77 -25.36 15.73 12.28
C SER A 77 -25.99 15.69 13.68
N VAL A 78 -25.77 14.60 14.45
CA VAL A 78 -26.24 14.48 15.83
C VAL A 78 -25.63 15.57 16.71
N LYS A 79 -24.31 15.81 16.58
CA LYS A 79 -23.63 16.88 17.31
C LYS A 79 -24.22 18.25 16.99
N LEU A 80 -24.41 18.59 15.71
CA LEU A 80 -24.95 19.88 15.29
C LEU A 80 -26.40 20.07 15.76
N THR A 81 -27.20 19.00 15.68
CA THR A 81 -28.61 19.02 16.12
C THR A 81 -28.70 19.20 17.63
N ALA A 82 -27.86 18.49 18.40
CA ALA A 82 -27.79 18.65 19.85
C ALA A 82 -27.32 20.05 20.24
N HIS A 83 -26.33 20.59 19.55
CA HIS A 83 -25.84 21.95 19.77
C HIS A 83 -26.94 23.00 19.51
N ALA A 84 -27.65 22.90 18.39
CA ALA A 84 -28.76 23.80 18.08
C ALA A 84 -29.91 23.70 19.11
N ALA A 85 -30.25 22.48 19.53
CA ALA A 85 -31.27 22.26 20.56
C ALA A 85 -30.87 22.82 21.93
N ASN A 86 -29.58 22.76 22.27
CA ASN A 86 -29.03 23.38 23.49
C ASN A 86 -29.18 24.91 23.47
N GLU A 87 -28.87 25.56 22.34
CA GLU A 87 -29.02 27.01 22.16
C GLU A 87 -30.48 27.48 22.23
N MET A 88 -31.41 26.68 21.69
CA MET A 88 -32.85 26.99 21.68
C MET A 88 -33.56 26.69 23.01
N SER A 89 -32.99 25.83 23.86
CA SER A 89 -33.61 25.43 25.11
C SER A 89 -33.50 26.52 26.18
N GLN A 90 -34.54 26.69 27.00
CA GLN A 90 -34.49 27.55 28.19
C GLN A 90 -34.41 26.75 29.50
N GLU A 91 -34.77 25.47 29.49
CA GLU A 91 -34.74 24.61 30.67
C GLU A 91 -33.32 24.06 30.90
N SER A 92 -32.83 24.19 32.13
CA SER A 92 -31.48 23.78 32.52
C SER A 92 -31.24 22.28 32.34
N VAL A 93 -32.24 21.46 32.64
CA VAL A 93 -32.18 19.99 32.49
C VAL A 93 -32.01 19.61 31.02
N SER A 94 -32.78 20.21 30.11
CA SER A 94 -32.67 19.97 28.67
C SER A 94 -31.33 20.44 28.10
N LYS A 95 -30.82 21.60 28.54
CA LYS A 95 -29.47 22.06 28.16
C LYS A 95 -28.39 21.06 28.55
N GLN A 96 -28.47 20.54 29.77
CA GLN A 96 -27.52 19.56 30.25
C GLN A 96 -27.59 18.25 29.45
N ALA A 97 -28.80 17.79 29.11
CA ALA A 97 -28.98 16.61 28.25
C ALA A 97 -28.39 16.81 26.85
N PHE A 98 -28.63 17.94 26.20
CA PHE A 98 -28.07 18.24 24.88
C PHE A 98 -26.55 18.36 24.90
N LYS A 99 -25.98 18.97 25.94
CA LYS A 99 -24.53 19.04 26.12
C LYS A 99 -23.90 17.64 26.24
N VAL A 100 -24.54 16.73 26.99
CA VAL A 100 -24.09 15.33 27.10
C VAL A 100 -24.14 14.63 25.74
N ILE A 101 -25.18 14.85 24.93
CA ILE A 101 -25.27 14.28 23.56
C ILE A 101 -24.15 14.84 22.68
N GLU A 102 -23.86 16.14 22.76
CA GLU A 102 -22.77 16.78 22.01
C GLU A 102 -21.40 16.16 22.37
N GLU A 103 -21.11 16.04 23.67
CA GLU A 103 -19.86 15.47 24.20
C GLU A 103 -19.73 13.99 23.83
N THR A 104 -20.79 13.20 23.98
CA THR A 104 -20.79 11.77 23.64
C THR A 104 -20.60 11.55 22.14
N SER A 105 -21.25 12.37 21.30
CA SER A 105 -21.08 12.31 19.84
C SER A 105 -19.65 12.67 19.45
N GLN A 106 -19.03 13.64 20.12
CA GLN A 106 -17.64 14.02 19.89
C GLN A 106 -16.66 12.92 20.33
N GLN A 107 -16.93 12.23 21.44
CA GLN A 107 -16.16 11.06 21.86
C GLN A 107 -16.26 9.92 20.83
N ALA A 108 -17.47 9.61 20.35
CA ALA A 108 -17.68 8.60 19.31
C ALA A 108 -16.92 8.92 18.01
N VAL A 109 -16.85 10.19 17.59
CA VAL A 109 -16.03 10.61 16.44
C VAL A 109 -14.54 10.34 16.69
N ASN A 110 -14.06 10.59 17.91
CA ASN A 110 -12.66 10.36 18.25
C ASN A 110 -12.32 8.86 18.30
N GLU A 111 -13.20 8.03 18.85
CA GLU A 111 -13.06 6.57 18.85
C GLU A 111 -13.11 6.00 17.41
N MET A 112 -14.04 6.48 16.59
CA MET A 112 -14.10 6.12 15.16
C MET A 112 -12.82 6.47 14.42
N ARG A 113 -12.24 7.65 14.68
CA ARG A 113 -10.94 8.03 14.11
C ARG A 113 -9.83 7.09 14.56
N ALA A 114 -9.82 6.65 15.82
CA ALA A 114 -8.84 5.69 16.34
C ALA A 114 -9.01 4.30 15.70
N LEU A 115 -10.23 3.83 15.48
CA LEU A 115 -10.50 2.56 14.80
C LEU A 115 -10.13 2.60 13.32
N ILE A 116 -10.45 3.70 12.61
CA ILE A 116 -10.00 3.92 11.23
C ILE A 116 -8.48 3.97 11.15
N TRP A 117 -7.82 4.55 12.16
CA TRP A 117 -6.36 4.56 12.24
C TRP A 117 -5.78 3.14 12.35
N GLN A 118 -6.41 2.23 13.10
CA GLN A 118 -6.05 0.81 13.13
C GLN A 118 -6.29 0.08 11.79
N LEU A 119 -7.04 0.67 10.85
CA LEU A 119 -7.24 0.13 9.51
C LEU A 119 -6.16 0.59 8.50
N LYS A 120 -5.22 1.47 8.88
CA LYS A 120 -4.09 1.90 8.02
C LYS A 120 -3.13 0.75 7.66
N PRO A 121 -2.39 0.82 6.54
CA PRO A 121 -1.29 -0.10 6.27
C PRO A 121 -0.33 -0.17 7.48
N VAL A 122 0.12 -1.38 7.82
CA VAL A 122 1.01 -1.63 8.96
C VAL A 122 2.21 -0.67 8.90
N GLY A 123 2.51 0.02 10.00
CA GLY A 123 3.60 0.99 10.11
C GLY A 123 3.22 2.44 9.81
N LEU A 124 2.18 2.73 9.01
CA LEU A 124 1.72 4.12 8.76
C LEU A 124 1.09 4.78 9.98
N GLU A 125 0.72 3.96 10.96
CA GLU A 125 0.21 4.37 12.26
C GLU A 125 1.22 5.28 13.00
N HIS A 126 2.52 5.02 12.85
CA HIS A 126 3.59 5.82 13.43
C HIS A 126 4.07 6.97 12.52
N GLY A 127 3.31 7.27 11.46
CA GLY A 127 3.58 8.33 10.48
C GLY A 127 4.34 7.85 9.23
N LEU A 128 4.11 8.54 8.11
CA LEU A 128 4.69 8.23 6.80
C LEU A 128 6.18 7.93 6.81
N ILE A 129 6.99 8.76 7.48
CA ILE A 129 8.46 8.65 7.46
C ILE A 129 8.92 7.37 8.17
N ASN A 130 8.33 7.05 9.32
CA ASN A 130 8.68 5.84 10.07
C ASN A 130 8.28 4.59 9.29
N ALA A 131 7.10 4.60 8.67
CA ALA A 131 6.65 3.50 7.82
C ALA A 131 7.60 3.23 6.65
N LEU A 132 8.10 4.29 6.01
CA LEU A 132 9.04 4.19 4.88
C LEU A 132 10.44 3.75 5.32
N LYS A 133 10.92 4.20 6.48
CA LYS A 133 12.20 3.72 7.05
C LYS A 133 12.15 2.23 7.35
N ASN A 134 11.15 1.78 8.10
CA ASN A 134 10.96 0.36 8.42
C ASN A 134 10.87 -0.50 7.15
N TYR A 135 10.16 0.01 6.13
CA TYR A 135 10.05 -0.68 4.85
C TYR A 135 11.40 -0.76 4.11
N SER A 136 12.17 0.33 4.12
CA SER A 136 13.49 0.39 3.47
C SER A 136 14.51 -0.52 4.16
N ASP A 137 14.46 -0.61 5.49
CA ASP A 137 15.32 -1.51 6.27
C ASP A 137 15.09 -2.99 5.89
N ILE A 138 13.83 -3.40 5.71
CA ILE A 138 13.47 -4.76 5.25
C ILE A 138 14.08 -5.05 3.87
N LEU A 139 14.13 -4.06 2.99
CA LEU A 139 14.68 -4.17 1.64
C LEU A 139 16.19 -3.93 1.56
N GLN A 140 16.84 -3.62 2.69
CA GLN A 140 18.26 -3.23 2.78
C GLN A 140 18.61 -2.01 1.92
N ILE A 141 17.68 -1.05 1.84
CA ILE A 141 17.86 0.25 1.19
C ILE A 141 18.22 1.29 2.27
N ASP A 142 19.30 2.03 2.07
CA ASP A 142 19.63 3.23 2.83
C ASP A 142 18.72 4.38 2.40
N LEU A 143 17.70 4.67 3.21
CA LEU A 143 16.74 5.74 2.97
C LEU A 143 17.15 7.02 3.70
N GLN A 144 17.58 8.01 2.93
CA GLN A 144 17.93 9.34 3.41
C GLN A 144 16.73 10.26 3.26
N VAL A 145 16.17 10.73 4.38
CA VAL A 145 14.94 11.53 4.39
C VAL A 145 15.24 12.98 4.72
N HIS A 146 14.75 13.89 3.88
CA HIS A 146 14.82 15.34 4.06
C HIS A 146 13.41 15.91 4.08
N VAL A 147 13.09 16.67 5.12
CA VAL A 147 11.77 17.26 5.35
C VAL A 147 11.92 18.75 5.49
N ASP A 148 11.34 19.49 4.55
CA ASP A 148 11.19 20.94 4.64
C ASP A 148 9.76 21.30 5.03
N GLY A 149 9.64 21.88 6.23
CA GLY A 149 8.37 22.34 6.81
C GLY A 149 7.67 21.32 7.70
N LEU A 150 6.46 21.67 8.14
CA LEU A 150 5.63 20.79 8.97
C LEU A 150 4.67 20.01 8.06
N ILE A 151 4.92 18.72 7.90
CA ILE A 151 4.08 17.86 7.08
C ILE A 151 2.83 17.49 7.88
N ASN A 152 1.68 18.00 7.45
CA ASN A 152 0.38 17.59 7.96
C ASN A 152 -0.51 17.23 6.77
N LEU A 153 -0.74 15.93 6.57
CA LEU A 153 -1.45 15.41 5.42
C LEU A 153 -2.76 14.74 5.85
N PRO A 154 -3.85 14.94 5.08
CA PRO A 154 -5.02 14.09 5.20
C PRO A 154 -4.65 12.61 4.99
N ASN A 155 -5.28 11.71 5.74
CA ASN A 155 -5.00 10.27 5.72
C ASN A 155 -5.00 9.67 4.30
N MET A 156 -5.93 10.10 3.44
CA MET A 156 -6.03 9.64 2.06
C MET A 156 -4.81 10.03 1.22
N ILE A 157 -4.25 11.23 1.45
CA ILE A 157 -3.03 11.68 0.78
C ILE A 157 -1.83 10.90 1.29
N GLU A 158 -1.73 10.75 2.62
CA GLU A 158 -0.65 10.00 3.26
C GLU A 158 -0.58 8.54 2.78
N GLU A 159 -1.71 7.83 2.69
CA GLU A 159 -1.74 6.44 2.24
C GLU A 159 -1.34 6.29 0.77
N ASN A 160 -1.84 7.17 -0.10
CA ASN A 160 -1.48 7.11 -1.52
C ASN A 160 -0.02 7.49 -1.74
N LEU A 161 0.50 8.50 -1.03
CA LEU A 161 1.91 8.86 -1.06
C LEU A 161 2.79 7.72 -0.58
N TYR A 162 2.45 7.08 0.55
CA TYR A 162 3.18 5.92 1.06
C TYR A 162 3.35 4.84 -0.02
N ARG A 163 2.26 4.46 -0.69
CA ARG A 163 2.30 3.42 -1.72
C ARG A 163 3.04 3.85 -2.99
N ILE A 164 2.98 5.13 -3.35
CA ILE A 164 3.77 5.67 -4.47
C ILE A 164 5.27 5.59 -4.15
N ILE A 165 5.67 6.03 -2.95
CA ILE A 165 7.08 6.00 -2.52
C ILE A 165 7.57 4.56 -2.35
N GLN A 166 6.73 3.66 -1.83
CA GLN A 166 7.02 2.23 -1.72
C GLN A 166 7.38 1.61 -3.07
N GLU A 167 6.58 1.91 -4.10
CA GLU A 167 6.85 1.43 -5.46
C GLU A 167 8.14 2.03 -6.03
N ALA A 168 8.43 3.30 -5.74
CA ALA A 168 9.70 3.93 -6.13
C ALA A 168 10.92 3.26 -5.47
N ILE A 169 10.83 2.90 -4.18
CA ILE A 169 11.88 2.14 -3.47
C ILE A 169 12.04 0.74 -4.08
N ASN A 170 10.94 0.04 -4.38
CA ASN A 170 10.99 -1.25 -5.07
C ASN A 170 11.66 -1.16 -6.45
N ASN A 171 11.34 -0.12 -7.21
CA ASN A 171 11.97 0.11 -8.51
C ASN A 171 13.46 0.35 -8.35
N THR A 172 13.88 1.07 -7.31
CA THR A 172 15.29 1.25 -6.98
C THR A 172 15.96 -0.11 -6.75
N GLN A 173 15.41 -0.92 -5.85
CA GLN A 173 15.96 -2.24 -5.52
C GLN A 173 16.07 -3.15 -6.75
N LYS A 174 15.05 -3.16 -7.62
CA LYS A 174 14.98 -4.05 -8.77
C LYS A 174 15.82 -3.60 -9.97
N HIS A 175 15.94 -2.29 -10.17
CA HIS A 175 16.41 -1.75 -11.46
C HIS A 175 17.62 -0.84 -11.35
N SER A 176 17.83 -0.15 -10.23
CA SER A 176 18.83 0.94 -10.15
C SER A 176 20.28 0.45 -10.01
N LYS A 177 20.50 -0.77 -9.49
CA LYS A 177 21.79 -1.26 -8.96
C LYS A 177 22.38 -0.40 -7.84
N SER A 178 21.57 0.48 -7.24
CA SER A 178 21.88 1.28 -6.06
C SER A 178 21.08 0.78 -4.86
N ASN A 179 21.65 0.97 -3.68
CA ASN A 179 21.00 0.72 -2.40
C ASN A 179 20.69 2.02 -1.65
N ILE A 180 20.89 3.19 -2.27
CA ILE A 180 20.68 4.50 -1.64
C ILE A 180 19.49 5.18 -2.32
N VAL A 181 18.51 5.59 -1.51
CA VAL A 181 17.36 6.39 -1.92
C VAL A 181 17.33 7.68 -1.10
N GLU A 182 17.24 8.81 -1.79
CA GLU A 182 17.01 10.12 -1.21
C GLU A 182 15.53 10.48 -1.38
N LEU A 183 14.85 10.75 -0.25
CA LEU A 183 13.46 11.15 -0.18
C LEU A 183 13.37 12.58 0.35
N ILE A 184 12.88 13.48 -0.49
CA ILE A 184 12.70 14.90 -0.16
C ILE A 184 11.21 15.20 -0.14
N LEU A 185 10.71 15.68 1.00
CA LEU A 185 9.34 16.15 1.17
C LEU A 185 9.34 17.65 1.46
N ASN A 186 8.67 18.42 0.62
CA ASN A 186 8.58 19.87 0.76
C ASN A 186 7.09 20.30 0.73
N GLN A 187 6.61 20.83 1.85
CA GLN A 187 5.26 21.38 1.95
C GLN A 187 5.27 22.85 1.52
N GLN A 188 4.57 23.16 0.41
CA GLN A 188 4.43 24.49 -0.15
C GLN A 188 2.96 24.94 -0.10
N GLY A 189 2.57 25.58 1.00
CA GLY A 189 1.18 25.98 1.23
C GLY A 189 0.26 24.76 1.22
N ASP A 190 -0.67 24.71 0.27
CA ASP A 190 -1.67 23.63 0.14
C ASP A 190 -1.19 22.42 -0.65
N TYR A 191 0.04 22.43 -1.17
CA TYR A 191 0.61 21.35 -1.95
C TYR A 191 1.83 20.74 -1.26
N ILE A 192 1.98 19.42 -1.41
CA ILE A 192 3.22 18.72 -1.06
C ILE A 192 3.93 18.29 -2.33
N VAL A 193 5.23 18.60 -2.40
CA VAL A 193 6.12 18.09 -3.44
C VAL A 193 6.97 16.99 -2.81
N VAL A 194 6.84 15.79 -3.34
CA VAL A 194 7.64 14.64 -2.93
C VAL A 194 8.57 14.26 -4.06
N THR A 195 9.87 14.20 -3.78
CA THR A 195 10.89 13.76 -4.72
C THR A 195 11.53 12.49 -4.17
N VAL A 196 11.56 11.43 -4.98
CA VAL A 196 12.28 10.19 -4.69
C VAL A 196 13.39 10.09 -5.72
N LYS A 197 14.63 9.99 -5.26
CA LYS A 197 15.81 9.92 -6.11
C LYS A 197 16.65 8.72 -5.70
N ASP A 198 17.09 7.95 -6.68
CA ASP A 198 18.14 6.96 -6.52
C ASP A 198 19.39 7.37 -7.28
N ASN A 199 20.55 6.86 -6.85
CA ASN A 199 21.83 7.10 -7.53
C ASN A 199 22.20 5.94 -8.47
N GLY A 200 21.21 5.31 -9.09
CA GLY A 200 21.40 4.16 -9.96
C GLY A 200 21.73 4.49 -11.40
N CYS A 201 21.54 3.49 -12.27
CA CYS A 201 21.86 3.58 -13.69
C CYS A 201 20.80 4.33 -14.54
N GLY A 202 19.70 4.79 -13.95
CA GLY A 202 18.59 5.41 -14.68
C GLY A 202 17.87 4.45 -15.63
N PHE A 203 16.92 4.99 -16.40
CA PHE A 203 16.21 4.25 -17.46
C PHE A 203 15.78 5.19 -18.59
N ASP A 204 15.70 4.65 -19.81
CA ASP A 204 15.25 5.43 -20.97
C ASP A 204 13.73 5.33 -21.16
N VAL A 205 13.08 6.50 -21.13
CA VAL A 205 11.64 6.71 -21.29
C VAL A 205 11.13 6.33 -22.66
N GLN A 206 11.96 6.51 -23.69
CA GLN A 206 11.53 6.32 -25.07
C GLN A 206 11.61 4.86 -25.50
N SER A 207 12.60 4.11 -25.01
CA SER A 207 12.72 2.67 -25.26
C SER A 207 11.86 1.79 -24.34
N THR A 208 11.55 2.26 -23.13
CA THR A 208 10.67 1.55 -22.19
C THR A 208 9.22 1.97 -22.44
N ASN A 209 8.32 1.05 -22.79
CA ASN A 209 6.90 1.38 -22.89
C ASN A 209 6.30 1.58 -21.50
N ILE A 210 6.60 2.73 -20.88
CA ILE A 210 6.30 3.07 -19.48
C ILE A 210 4.80 3.00 -19.18
N TYR A 211 3.98 3.19 -20.22
CA TYR A 211 2.53 3.09 -20.16
C TYR A 211 2.03 1.64 -20.00
N GLN A 212 2.86 0.64 -20.28
CA GLN A 212 2.60 -0.79 -20.04
C GLN A 212 3.24 -1.31 -18.75
N SER A 213 4.12 -0.54 -18.10
CA SER A 213 4.72 -0.92 -16.82
C SER A 213 3.65 -0.85 -15.71
N HIS A 214 3.36 -2.00 -15.10
CA HIS A 214 2.33 -2.12 -14.06
C HIS A 214 2.61 -1.23 -12.84
N GLY A 215 3.89 -1.14 -12.42
CA GLY A 215 4.28 -0.30 -11.28
C GLY A 215 4.05 1.19 -11.53
N ILE A 216 4.47 1.69 -12.69
CA ILE A 216 4.32 3.11 -13.05
C ILE A 216 2.87 3.48 -13.32
N SER A 217 2.11 2.59 -13.97
CA SER A 217 0.66 2.77 -14.15
C SER A 217 -0.06 2.89 -12.80
N ASN A 218 0.27 2.01 -11.85
CA ASN A 218 -0.31 2.05 -10.50
C ASN A 218 0.04 3.33 -9.75
N MET A 219 1.30 3.77 -9.79
CA MET A 219 1.69 5.05 -9.16
C MET A 219 0.93 6.24 -9.76
N ARG A 220 0.74 6.26 -11.08
CA ARG A 220 -0.02 7.30 -11.77
C ARG A 220 -1.50 7.28 -11.41
N GLN A 221 -2.11 6.10 -11.31
CA GLN A 221 -3.51 5.97 -10.89
C GLN A 221 -3.71 6.47 -9.46
N ARG A 222 -2.78 6.14 -8.55
CA ARG A 222 -2.80 6.65 -7.17
C ARG A 222 -2.62 8.16 -7.09
N ALA A 223 -1.70 8.73 -7.87
CA ALA A 223 -1.55 10.18 -7.95
C ALA A 223 -2.86 10.85 -8.39
N LYS A 224 -3.56 10.29 -9.39
CA LYS A 224 -4.87 10.80 -9.83
C LYS A 224 -5.95 10.74 -8.76
N VAL A 225 -5.97 9.72 -7.90
CA VAL A 225 -6.95 9.60 -6.80
C VAL A 225 -6.86 10.76 -5.80
N ILE A 226 -5.68 11.39 -5.69
CA ILE A 226 -5.41 12.52 -4.78
C ILE A 226 -5.23 13.85 -5.54
N ASP A 227 -5.73 13.95 -6.77
CA ASP A 227 -5.58 15.11 -7.67
C ASP A 227 -4.11 15.55 -7.87
N GLY A 228 -3.18 14.62 -7.71
CA GLY A 228 -1.74 14.81 -7.83
C GLY A 228 -1.22 14.60 -9.26
N LYS A 229 0.01 15.07 -9.48
CA LYS A 229 0.76 14.88 -10.73
C LYS A 229 2.05 14.13 -10.44
N LEU A 230 2.32 13.11 -11.26
CA LEU A 230 3.56 12.33 -11.18
C LEU A 230 4.44 12.66 -12.39
N LYS A 231 5.70 13.01 -12.12
CA LYS A 231 6.74 13.30 -13.12
C LYS A 231 7.96 12.43 -12.85
N TYR A 232 8.71 12.13 -13.90
CA TYR A 232 9.93 11.32 -13.84
C TYR A 232 11.08 12.10 -14.47
N TYR A 233 12.26 11.94 -13.89
CA TYR A 233 13.51 12.53 -14.35
C TYR A 233 14.58 11.43 -14.26
N PHE A 234 15.53 11.43 -15.20
CA PHE A 234 16.61 10.43 -15.32
C PHE A 234 17.93 11.18 -15.37
#